data_AF-A0AB73AJQ0-F1
#
_entry.id   AF-A0AB73AJQ0-F1
#
_cell.length_a   1.000
_cell.length_b   1.000
_cell.length_c   1.000
_cell.angle_alpha   90.00
_cell.angle_beta   90.00
_cell.angle_gamma   90.00
#
_symmetry.space_group_name_H-M   'P 1'
#
loop_
_entity.id
_entity.type
_entity.pdbx_description
1 polymer ?
#
loop_
_entity_poly.entity_id
_entity_poly.type
_entity_poly.pdbx_seq_one_letter_code
_entity_poly.pdbx_strand_id
1 'polypeptide(L)'
;MIVSSNTLHNWLKKGKKRLDKLVCVLKTIALEKDSIVNCDETWCKLCKYDHYKECYIRVLVNESQKVAIFFYEKGSRGCDYGFPR
;
A
#
# COMPACT_ATOMS: atom_id res chain seq x y z
N MET A 1 -6.77 -29.77 -9.07
CA MET A 1 -7.97 -28.94 -8.88
C MET A 1 -7.74 -27.63 -9.63
N ILE A 2 -8.53 -27.33 -10.66
CA ILE A 2 -8.39 -26.08 -11.43
C ILE A 2 -9.37 -25.07 -10.83
N VAL A 3 -8.83 -24.02 -10.22
CA VAL A 3 -9.64 -22.95 -9.62
C VAL A 3 -9.95 -21.92 -10.71
N SER A 4 -11.22 -21.58 -10.90
CA SER A 4 -11.61 -20.56 -11.88
C SER A 4 -11.11 -19.17 -11.46
N SER A 5 -10.82 -18.32 -12.44
CA SER A 5 -10.40 -16.92 -12.20
C SER A 5 -11.38 -16.16 -11.29
N ASN A 6 -12.69 -16.37 -11.46
CA ASN A 6 -13.72 -15.80 -10.59
C ASN A 6 -13.62 -16.28 -9.15
N THR A 7 -13.33 -17.55 -8.93
CA THR A 7 -13.18 -18.11 -7.57
C THR A 7 -11.97 -17.50 -6.87
N LEU A 8 -10.84 -17.40 -7.58
CA LEU A 8 -9.64 -16.72 -7.08
C LEU A 8 -9.92 -15.25 -6.76
N HIS A 9 -10.61 -14.54 -7.65
CA HIS A 9 -10.95 -13.14 -7.43
C HIS A 9 -11.84 -12.93 -6.20
N ASN A 10 -12.82 -13.81 -6.00
CA ASN A 10 -13.70 -13.77 -4.82
C ASN A 10 -12.94 -14.07 -3.53
N TRP A 11 -12.00 -15.01 -3.55
CA TRP A 11 -11.14 -15.29 -2.39
C TRP A 11 -10.25 -14.09 -2.05
N LEU A 12 -9.63 -13.45 -3.05
CA LEU A 12 -8.83 -12.24 -2.83
C LEU A 12 -9.66 -11.09 -2.28
N LYS A 13 -10.88 -10.86 -2.81
CA LYS A 13 -11.81 -9.86 -2.28
C LYS A 13 -12.20 -10.11 -0.83
N LYS A 14 -12.48 -11.37 -0.46
CA LYS A 14 -12.79 -11.76 0.93
C LYS A 14 -11.56 -11.58 1.84
N GLY A 15 -10.39 -12.00 1.38
CA GLY A 15 -9.12 -11.84 2.10
C GLY A 15 -8.79 -10.38 2.37
N LYS A 16 -8.96 -9.51 1.37
CA LYS A 16 -8.78 -8.06 1.51
C LYS A 16 -9.62 -7.49 2.66
N LYS A 17 -10.91 -7.81 2.74
CA LYS A 17 -11.79 -7.30 3.82
C LYS A 17 -11.28 -7.65 5.22
N ARG A 18 -10.68 -8.84 5.40
CA ARG A 18 -10.07 -9.25 6.67
C ARG A 18 -8.80 -8.47 6.95
N LEU A 19 -7.96 -8.30 5.93
CA LEU A 19 -6.70 -7.56 6.04
C LEU A 19 -6.95 -6.07 6.32
N ASP A 20 -7.96 -5.45 5.70
CA ASP A 20 -8.31 -4.04 5.91
C ASP A 20 -8.58 -3.74 7.40
N LYS A 21 -9.26 -4.66 8.11
CA LYS A 21 -9.48 -4.53 9.57
C LYS A 21 -8.19 -4.61 10.37
N LEU A 22 -7.27 -5.50 10.00
CA LEU A 22 -5.96 -5.63 10.66
C LEU A 22 -5.10 -4.38 10.46
N VAL A 23 -5.15 -3.78 9.27
CA VAL A 23 -4.43 -2.54 8.97
C VAL A 23 -4.88 -1.41 9.89
N CYS A 24 -6.19 -1.29 10.19
CA CYS A 24 -6.68 -0.30 11.15
C CYS A 24 -6.05 -0.49 12.54
N VAL A 25 -6.03 -1.72 13.05
CA VAL A 25 -5.45 -2.03 14.38
C VAL A 25 -3.95 -1.75 14.41
N LEU A 26 -3.22 -2.18 13.38
CA LEU A 26 -1.77 -1.94 13.27
C LEU A 26 -1.44 -0.44 13.22
N LYS A 27 -2.27 0.37 12.55
CA LYS A 27 -2.14 1.83 12.54
C LYS A 27 -2.31 2.43 13.93
N THR A 28 -3.33 1.99 14.67
CA THR A 28 -3.54 2.47 16.04
C THR A 28 -2.37 2.13 16.95
N ILE A 29 -1.81 0.92 16.85
CA ILE A 29 -0.65 0.50 17.64
C ILE A 29 0.61 1.30 17.24
N ALA A 30 0.87 1.44 15.94
CA ALA A 30 2.06 2.14 15.45
C ALA A 30 2.04 3.65 15.78
N LEU A 31 0.85 4.24 15.91
CA LEU A 31 0.63 5.67 16.16
C LEU A 31 0.05 5.94 17.56
N GLU A 32 0.30 5.04 18.52
CA GLU A 32 -0.07 5.27 19.90
C GLU A 32 0.59 6.55 20.43
N LYS A 33 -0.13 7.28 21.29
CA LYS A 33 0.33 8.57 21.83
C LYS A 33 1.75 8.44 22.41
N ASP A 34 2.58 9.44 22.16
CA ASP A 34 3.97 9.51 22.63
C ASP A 34 4.91 8.44 22.02
N SER A 35 4.48 7.73 20.97
CA SER A 35 5.35 6.84 20.19
C SER A 35 6.39 7.61 19.38
N ILE A 36 7.62 7.11 19.39
CA ILE A 36 8.68 7.57 18.48
C ILE A 36 8.50 6.86 17.14
N VAL A 37 8.13 7.62 16.12
CA VAL A 37 7.89 7.12 14.76
C VAL A 37 8.84 7.83 13.80
N ASN A 38 9.59 7.06 13.01
CA ASN A 38 10.40 7.60 11.93
C ASN A 38 9.54 7.80 10.69
N CYS A 39 9.70 8.93 10.02
CA CYS A 39 8.95 9.32 8.83
C CYS A 39 9.93 9.55 7.69
N ASP A 40 9.76 8.86 6.56
CA ASP A 40 10.60 9.07 5.39
C ASP A 40 9.77 9.03 4.09
N GLU A 41 10.30 9.64 3.04
CA GLU A 41 9.64 9.79 1.76
C GLU A 41 10.59 9.50 0.60
N THR A 42 10.13 8.71 -0.38
CA THR A 42 10.94 8.37 -1.54
C THR A 42 10.11 8.39 -2.82
N TRP A 43 10.80 8.68 -3.93
CA TRP A 43 10.24 8.63 -5.28
C TRP A 43 10.87 7.45 -6.00
N CYS A 44 10.05 6.46 -6.35
CA CYS A 44 10.53 5.25 -7.03
C CYS A 44 9.83 5.07 -8.36
N LYS A 45 10.61 4.79 -9.41
CA LYS A 45 10.08 4.40 -10.72
C LYS A 45 9.79 2.89 -10.71
N LEU A 46 8.52 2.52 -10.60
CA LEU A 46 8.08 1.13 -10.55
C LEU A 46 7.56 0.69 -11.92
N CYS A 47 8.01 -0.47 -12.41
CA CYS A 47 7.43 -1.10 -13.59
C CYS A 47 6.18 -1.90 -13.19
N LYS A 48 5.03 -1.55 -13.77
CA LYS A 48 3.77 -2.26 -13.56
C LYS A 48 3.11 -2.51 -14.91
N TYR A 49 2.94 -3.78 -15.26
CA TYR A 49 2.35 -4.21 -16.54
C TYR A 49 3.07 -3.59 -17.75
N ASP A 50 4.41 -3.70 -17.81
CA ASP A 50 5.29 -3.11 -18.84
C ASP A 50 5.28 -1.58 -18.96
N HIS A 51 4.61 -0.88 -18.04
CA HIS A 51 4.65 0.57 -17.95
C HIS A 51 5.42 1.03 -16.72
N TYR A 52 6.37 1.92 -16.91
CA TYR A 52 7.03 2.59 -15.80
C TYR A 52 6.14 3.69 -15.24
N LYS A 53 5.95 3.68 -13.93
CA LYS A 53 5.20 4.68 -13.20
C LYS A 53 6.04 5.23 -12.06
N GLU A 54 6.11 6.55 -11.97
CA GLU A 54 6.64 7.21 -10.79
C GLU A 54 5.64 7.05 -9.64
N CYS A 55 6.07 6.37 -8.60
CA CYS A 55 5.31 6.14 -7.39
C CYS A 55 5.98 6.94 -6.27
N TYR A 56 5.18 7.79 -5.65
CA TYR A 56 5.57 8.48 -4.44
C TYR A 56 5.18 7.60 -3.25
N ILE A 57 6.18 7.25 -2.44
CA ILE A 57 6.03 6.35 -1.32
C ILE A 57 6.43 7.11 -0.06
N ARG A 58 5.52 7.19 0.90
CA ARG A 58 5.82 7.65 2.26
C ARG A 58 5.83 6.45 3.18
N VAL A 59 6.73 6.42 4.14
CA VAL A 59 6.82 5.34 5.13
C VAL A 59 6.83 5.91 6.54
N LEU A 60 6.06 5.27 7.42
CA LEU A 60 6.11 5.48 8.87
C LEU A 60 6.64 4.19 9.49
N VAL A 61 7.72 4.28 10.26
CA VAL A 61 8.34 3.14 10.93
C VAL A 61 8.30 3.36 12.43
N ASN A 62 7.61 2.48 13.15
CA ASN A 62 7.68 2.39 14.60
C ASN A 62 8.54 1.17 14.96
N GLU A 63 9.80 1.43 15.31
CA GLU A 63 10.78 0.36 15.62
C GLU A 63 10.44 -0.41 16.91
N SER A 64 9.78 0.24 17.87
CA SER A 64 9.36 -0.36 19.13
C SER A 64 8.25 -1.38 18.89
N GLN A 65 7.25 -1.00 18.10
CA GLN A 65 6.12 -1.86 17.74
C GLN A 65 6.41 -2.82 16.59
N LYS A 66 7.58 -2.73 15.96
CA LYS A 66 7.97 -3.51 14.76
C LYS A 66 6.96 -3.39 13.61
N VAL A 67 6.39 -2.20 13.45
CA VAL A 67 5.42 -1.90 12.38
C VAL A 67 6.00 -0.87 11.42
N ALA A 68 5.91 -1.17 10.12
CA ALA A 68 6.15 -0.22 9.04
C ALA A 68 4.89 -0.04 8.20
N ILE A 69 4.47 1.21 8.01
CA ILE A 69 3.26 1.57 7.25
C ILE A 69 3.71 2.32 6.00
N PHE A 70 3.42 1.74 4.83
CA PHE A 70 3.70 2.35 3.54
C PHE A 70 2.45 3.01 2.97
N PHE A 71 2.58 4.26 2.55
CA PHE A 71 1.56 5.01 1.83
C PHE A 71 2.01 5.15 0.38
N TYR A 72 1.16 4.71 -0.53
CA TYR A 72 1.41 4.82 -1.97
C TYR A 72 0.48 5.90 -2.54
N GLU A 73 1.06 7.01 -2.98
CA GLU A 73 0.33 8.06 -3.66
C GLU A 73 0.66 8.03 -5.16
N LYS A 74 -0.34 8.36 -5.99
CA LYS A 74 -0.12 8.60 -7.40
C LYS A 74 0.59 9.95 -7.50
N GLY A 75 1.86 9.96 -7.89
CA GLY A 75 2.68 11.17 -7.89
C GLY A 75 1.99 12.34 -8.58
N SER A 76 1.98 13.50 -7.92
CA SER A 76 1.30 14.74 -8.33
C SER A 76 2.08 15.56 -9.37
N ARG A 77 3.16 15.03 -9.96
CA ARG A 77 3.84 15.67 -11.09
C ARG A 77 3.22 15.22 -12.41
N GLY A 78 2.04 15.77 -12.73
CA GLY A 78 1.61 16.08 -14.09
C GLY A 78 1.52 14.96 -15.15
N CYS A 79 1.73 13.68 -14.84
CA CYS A 79 1.52 12.60 -15.81
C CYS A 79 0.06 12.13 -15.82
N ASP A 80 -0.83 13.07 -16.15
CA ASP A 80 -2.07 12.78 -16.86
C ASP A 80 -1.73 12.55 -18.34
N TYR A 81 -1.06 11.43 -18.63
CA TYR A 81 -1.30 10.79 -19.91
C TYR A 81 -2.43 9.80 -19.70
N GLY A 82 -3.61 10.18 -20.21
CA GLY A 82 -4.70 9.24 -20.49
C GLY A 82 -4.15 8.01 -21.23
N PHE A 83 -4.79 6.86 -21.16
CA PHE A 83 -6.16 6.64 -21.59
C PHE A 83 -6.58 5.21 -21.21
N PRO A 84 -7.89 4.88 -21.31
CA PRO A 84 -8.37 3.52 -21.39
C PRO A 84 -8.21 2.97 -22.81
N ARG A 85 -7.53 1.83 -22.96
CA ARG A 85 -7.98 0.56 -23.55
C ARG A 85 -6.81 -0.39 -23.66
#